data_AF-A0A2V7HXT9-F1
#
_entry.id   AF-A0A2V7HXT9-F1
#
_cell.length_a   1.000
_cell.length_b   1.000
_cell.length_c   1.000
_cell.angle_alpha   90.00
_cell.angle_beta   90.00
_cell.angle_gamma   90.00
#
_symmetry.space_group_name_H-M   'P 1'
#
loop_
_entity.id
_entity.type
_entity.pdbx_description
1 polymer ?
#
loop_
_entity_poly.entity_id
_entity_poly.type
_entity_poly.pdbx_seq_one_letter_code
_entity_poly.pdbx_strand_id
1 'polypeptide(L)' 'MPAKVPWLPSVVPPGAHRERCPRCGRMALIPWTLRRDNDTKAVLRTWVCTECQTLVERPEPE' A
#
# COMPACT_ATOMS: atom_id res chain seq x y z
N MET A 1 16.00 10.26 1.65
CA MET A 1 14.62 9.73 1.66
C MET A 1 13.75 10.74 2.40
N PRO A 2 12.54 11.05 1.92
CA PRO A 2 11.64 11.95 2.65
C PRO A 2 11.34 11.41 4.04
N ALA A 3 11.04 12.30 4.99
CA ALA A 3 10.63 11.91 6.33
C ALA A 3 9.39 11.00 6.26
N LYS A 4 9.38 9.95 7.08
CA LYS A 4 8.26 9.00 7.10
C LYS A 4 7.04 9.63 7.78
N VAL A 5 5.87 9.42 7.19
CA VAL A 5 4.57 9.74 7.75
C VAL A 5 4.28 8.79 8.94
N PRO A 6 4.06 9.31 10.17
CA PRO A 6 4.01 8.47 11.37
C PRO A 6 2.87 7.45 11.42
N TRP A 7 1.72 7.75 10.82
CA TRP A 7 0.54 6.88 10.83
C TRP A 7 0.50 5.87 9.68
N LEU A 8 1.47 5.94 8.76
CA LEU A 8 1.60 4.94 7.70
C LEU A 8 2.54 3.81 8.16
N PRO A 9 2.30 2.57 7.71
CA PRO A 9 3.20 1.47 7.98
C PRO A 9 4.63 1.81 7.60
N SER A 10 5.53 1.60 8.56
CA SER A 10 6.97 1.79 8.40
C SER A 10 7.74 0.47 8.48
N VAL A 11 7.05 -0.62 8.80
CA VAL A 11 7.58 -1.99 8.92
C VAL A 11 6.61 -2.95 8.23
N VAL A 12 7.14 -3.98 7.58
CA VAL A 12 6.35 -5.07 6.99
C VAL A 12 5.91 -6.02 8.11
N PRO A 13 4.60 -6.19 8.37
CA PRO A 13 4.15 -7.17 9.35
C PRO A 13 4.56 -8.59 8.95
N PRO A 14 4.90 -9.47 9.91
CA PRO A 14 5.20 -10.86 9.60
C PRO A 14 3.98 -11.54 8.94
N GLY A 15 4.21 -12.25 7.83
CA GLY A 15 3.14 -12.90 7.07
C GLY A 15 2.35 -11.99 6.13
N ALA A 16 2.63 -10.68 6.08
CA ALA A 16 1.99 -9.79 5.12
C ALA A 16 2.43 -10.11 3.68
N HIS A 17 1.48 -10.11 2.75
CA HIS A 17 1.78 -10.22 1.33
C HIS A 17 2.54 -8.98 0.87
N ARG A 18 3.78 -9.17 0.40
CA ARG A 18 4.69 -8.10 0.02
C ARG A 18 5.02 -8.16 -1.45
N GLU A 19 5.00 -7.00 -2.09
CA GLU A 19 5.31 -6.84 -3.50
C GLU A 19 6.42 -5.82 -3.73
N ARG A 20 6.89 -5.77 -4.98
CA ARG A 20 7.88 -4.79 -5.42
C ARG A 20 7.25 -3.41 -5.56
N CYS A 21 7.79 -2.44 -4.84
CA CYS A 21 7.34 -1.05 -4.94
C CYS A 21 7.71 -0.46 -6.32
N PRO A 22 6.75 0.13 -7.07
CA PRO A 22 7.04 0.73 -8.38
C PRO A 22 7.91 1.99 -8.30
N ARG A 23 7.99 2.62 -7.12
CA ARG A 23 8.76 3.86 -6.92
C ARG A 23 10.21 3.61 -6.49
N CYS A 24 10.43 2.76 -5.50
CA CYS A 24 11.77 2.51 -4.95
C CYS A 24 12.34 1.12 -5.30
N GLY A 25 11.55 0.25 -5.93
CA GLY A 25 11.99 -1.06 -6.38
C GLY A 25 12.17 -2.12 -5.29
N ARG A 26 11.92 -1.81 -4.00
CA ARG A 26 12.08 -2.74 -2.86
C ARG A 26 10.85 -3.63 -2.67
N MET A 27 11.06 -4.85 -2.15
CA MET A 27 10.00 -5.82 -1.77
C MET A 27 9.35 -5.44 -0.43
N ALA A 28 8.71 -4.28 -0.40
CA ALA A 28 8.19 -3.65 0.80
C ALA A 28 6.82 -2.97 0.58
N LEU A 29 6.15 -3.25 -0.55
CA LEU A 29 4.81 -2.77 -0.84
C LEU A 29 3.81 -3.76 -0.24
N ILE A 30 3.02 -3.33 0.74
CA ILE A 30 2.08 -4.18 1.47
C ILE A 30 0.64 -3.65 1.32
N PRO A 31 -0.37 -4.53 1.38
CA PRO A 31 -1.75 -4.09 1.42
C PRO A 31 -2.05 -3.40 2.76
N TRP A 32 -2.80 -2.31 2.74
CA TRP A 32 -3.07 -1.49 3.92
C TRP A 32 -4.56 -1.37 4.23
N THR A 33 -5.31 -0.68 3.38
CA THR A 33 -6.72 -0.39 3.61
C THR A 33 -7.55 -0.76 2.39
N LEU A 34 -8.76 -1.25 2.64
CA LEU A 34 -9.80 -1.36 1.63
C LEU A 34 -10.66 -0.10 1.72
N ARG A 35 -10.96 0.50 0.58
CA ARG A 35 -11.98 1.53 0.48
C ARG A 35 -12.95 1.15 -0.61
N ARG A 36 -14.20 1.58 -0.46
CA ARG A 36 -15.17 1.54 -1.53
C ARG A 36 -15.23 2.91 -2.18
N ASP A 37 -15.06 2.96 -3.49
CA ASP A 37 -15.21 4.19 -4.24
C ASP A 37 -16.69 4.60 -4.25
N ASN A 38 -16.98 5.86 -3.91
CA ASN A 38 -18.37 6.29 -3.73
C ASN A 38 -19.09 6.51 -5.05
N ASP A 39 -18.37 6.84 -6.12
CA ASP A 39 -18.95 7.11 -7.44
C ASP A 39 -19.15 5.81 -8.22
N THR A 40 -18.10 5.00 -8.33
CA THR A 40 -18.11 3.77 -9.13
C THR A 40 -18.54 2.54 -8.36
N LYS A 41 -18.63 2.62 -7.01
CA LYS A 41 -18.89 1.50 -6.10
C LYS A 41 -17.85 0.37 -6.15
N ALA A 42 -16.75 0.56 -6.88
CA ALA A 42 -15.63 -0.37 -6.95
C ALA A 42 -14.93 -0.49 -5.58
N VAL A 43 -14.47 -1.71 -5.26
CA VAL A 43 -13.62 -1.93 -4.08
C VAL A 43 -12.18 -1.75 -4.49
N LEU A 44 -11.48 -0.85 -3.82
CA LEU A 44 -10.09 -0.51 -4.06
C LEU A 44 -9.26 -0.88 -2.84
N ARG A 45 -8.16 -1.58 -3.06
CA ARG A 45 -7.13 -1.84 -2.05
C ARG A 45 -6.01 -0.82 -2.21
N THR A 46 -5.78 -0.08 -1.13
CA THR A 46 -4.61 0.79 -0.99
C THR A 46 -3.42 -0.03 -0.53
N TRP A 47 -2.32 0.11 -1.25
CA TRP A 47 -1.04 -0.48 -0.94
C TRP A 47 -0.07 0.61 -0.50
N VAL A 48 0.76 0.31 0.50
CA VAL A 48 1.75 1.24 1.05
C VAL A 48 3.12 0.61 1.05
N CYS A 49 4.13 1.37 0.64
CA CYS A 49 5.51 0.92 0.76
C CYS A 49 6.07 1.29 2.14
N THR A 50 6.53 0.33 2.94
CA THR A 50 7.05 0.62 4.28
C THR A 50 8.37 1.39 4.27
N GLU A 51 9.05 1.42 3.12
CA GLU A 51 10.34 2.08 2.93
C GLU A 51 10.21 3.53 2.47
N CYS A 52 9.48 3.77 1.37
CA CYS A 52 9.32 5.10 0.79
C CYS A 52 7.92 5.71 1.00
N GLN A 53 7.00 4.96 1.63
CA GLN A 53 5.64 5.36 1.95
C GLN A 53 4.85 5.94 0.77
N THR A 54 5.15 5.45 -0.43
CA THR A 54 4.29 5.65 -1.59
C THR A 54 3.01 4.87 -1.42
N LEU A 55 1.89 5.47 -1.82
CA LEU A 55 0.59 4.82 -1.89
C LEU A 55 0.29 4.43 -3.34
N VAL A 56 -0.28 3.25 -3.52
CA VAL A 56 -0.75 2.75 -4.82
C VAL A 56 -2.13 2.17 -4.60
N GLU A 57 -3.10 2.64 -5.36
CA GLU A 57 -4.47 2.11 -5.30
C GLU A 57 -4.68 1.14 -6.45
N ARG A 58 -5.29 -0.01 -6.14
CA ARG A 58 -5.60 -1.04 -7.12
C ARG A 58 -7.02 -1.56 -6.91
N PRO A 59 -7.76 -1.93 -7.96
CA PRO A 59 -8.98 -2.70 -7.81
C PRO A 59 -8.71 -3.98 -7.04
N GLU A 60 -9.59 -4.29 -6.10
CA GLU A 60 -9.53 -5.57 -5.40
C GLU A 60 -10.08 -6.67 -6.33
N PRO A 61 -9.35 -7.78 -6.55
CA PRO A 61 -9.87 -8.92 -7.30
C PRO A 61 -11.07 -9.53 -6.55
N GLU A 62 -12.07 -9.98 -7.31
CA GLU A 62 -13.29 -10.64 -6.81
C GLU A 62 -13.04 -12.00 -6.16
#